data_AF-A0A9P5K5X6-F1
#
_entry.id   AF-A0A9P5K5X6-F1
#
_cell.length_a   1.000
_cell.length_b   1.000
_cell.length_c   1.000
_cell.angle_alpha   90.00
_cell.angle_beta   90.00
_cell.angle_gamma   90.00
#
_symmetry.space_group_name_H-M   'P 1'
#
loop_
_entity.id
_entity.type
_entity.pdbx_description
1 polymer ?
#
loop_
_entity_poly.entity_id
_entity_poly.type
_entity_poly.pdbx_seq_one_letter_code
_entity_poly.pdbx_strand_id
1 'polypeptide(L)'
;MASRAPTICLLSYLLQILGIAFRMGKFISRYLDFARYVGKVITTMVFLCARQVAMQSLSVVTAGLHILSRLRNNTWTLLQLPGRFLQLITDISSGTLTVRDNRTDLQYLIPITQNAIDAVDIGRIVDPSHQSQSGLRVFDPGYLNTACIKSNITFIDGQRGYIQYRQFSIEYLFENHDYEEVIYLLIWGKLPDKSDKEHFQRKLAASCVPPEHVVRTIASFSRDSSTSTMMIAGIAAYASHDEGAISIMGSARPAYLGRAGQVDAAIIRCMSALATVVALVYCHKRGKDLTPAHPSDSFVANVVRMMGFRDKRSSALPDVGIQRCLEKLWILYADHEMTNSTAAFLHAASTLTDPLSCCISAIVSGYGPLHGGAIDLAYKTFEKIKTPNEVCSLITAVKTNKQRLYGYGHRIYKTVDPRVKLIHRMIDQHRDKVESNPMLAVALEIDRVANDDEYFTSRNLKANADLYGCFLYTAMGFETDIIVAMASLSRAAGVLAHWREAMLERGPALWRPKQIFTGKVLSPTVKTYKDSRAGDKPNVSLSQVPQ
;
A
#
# COMPACT_ATOMS: atom_id res chain seq x y z
N MET A 1 -31.06 -45.09 -75.91
CA MET A 1 -31.83 -44.86 -74.67
C MET A 1 -31.21 -43.68 -73.94
N ALA A 2 -31.66 -42.47 -74.28
CA ALA A 2 -31.25 -41.22 -73.64
C ALA A 2 -32.38 -40.74 -72.71
N SER A 3 -32.00 -39.96 -71.69
CA SER A 3 -32.85 -39.18 -70.75
C SER A 3 -33.04 -39.72 -69.32
N ARG A 4 -31.96 -39.82 -68.51
CA ARG A 4 -32.05 -39.86 -67.03
C ARG A 4 -30.86 -39.19 -66.30
N ALA A 5 -30.29 -38.12 -66.84
CA ALA A 5 -29.16 -37.42 -66.21
C ALA A 5 -29.54 -36.20 -65.32
N PRO A 6 -30.56 -35.35 -65.64
CA PRO A 6 -30.78 -34.13 -64.86
C PRO A 6 -31.58 -34.34 -63.56
N THR A 7 -32.30 -35.44 -63.40
CA THR A 7 -33.18 -35.68 -62.24
C THR A 7 -32.44 -36.14 -60.99
N ILE A 8 -31.30 -36.83 -61.14
CA ILE A 8 -30.52 -37.36 -60.00
C ILE A 8 -29.74 -36.23 -59.29
N CYS A 9 -29.28 -35.23 -60.05
CA CYS A 9 -28.52 -34.11 -59.49
C CYS A 9 -29.41 -33.14 -58.69
N LEU A 10 -30.64 -32.87 -59.15
CA LEU A 10 -31.60 -32.05 -58.41
C LEU A 10 -32.05 -32.70 -57.10
N LEU A 11 -32.25 -34.03 -57.10
CA LEU A 11 -32.68 -34.77 -55.91
C LEU A 11 -31.59 -34.77 -54.82
N SER A 12 -30.32 -34.88 -55.21
CA SER A 12 -29.18 -34.78 -54.29
C SER A 12 -29.09 -33.41 -53.61
N TYR A 13 -29.32 -32.33 -54.37
CA TYR A 13 -29.27 -30.97 -53.85
C TYR A 13 -30.44 -30.66 -52.90
N LEU A 14 -31.65 -31.13 -53.24
CA LEU A 14 -32.82 -31.05 -52.37
C LEU A 14 -32.64 -31.81 -51.05
N LEU A 15 -32.03 -32.99 -51.09
CA LEU A 15 -31.73 -33.79 -49.89
C LEU A 15 -30.69 -33.12 -48.98
N GLN A 16 -29.71 -32.42 -49.55
CA GLN A 16 -28.75 -31.63 -48.77
C GLN A 16 -29.42 -30.42 -48.08
N ILE A 17 -30.28 -29.68 -48.79
CA ILE A 17 -31.01 -28.54 -48.22
C ILE A 17 -31.95 -29.00 -47.10
N LEU A 18 -32.68 -30.11 -47.30
CA LEU A 18 -33.52 -30.71 -46.27
C LEU A 18 -32.70 -31.18 -45.06
N GLY A 19 -31.50 -31.74 -45.28
CA GLY A 19 -30.58 -32.11 -44.21
C GLY A 19 -30.08 -30.92 -43.38
N ILE A 20 -29.80 -29.77 -44.02
CA ILE A 20 -29.40 -28.54 -43.35
C ILE A 20 -30.58 -27.94 -42.57
N ALA A 21 -31.77 -27.88 -43.17
CA ALA A 21 -33.00 -27.41 -42.52
C ALA A 21 -33.34 -28.26 -41.28
N PHE A 22 -33.19 -29.58 -41.37
CA PHE A 22 -33.40 -30.49 -40.23
C PHE A 22 -32.38 -30.29 -39.11
N ARG A 23 -31.10 -30.02 -39.45
CA ARG A 23 -30.06 -29.69 -38.45
C ARG A 23 -30.31 -28.33 -37.79
N MET A 24 -30.75 -27.32 -38.53
CA MET A 24 -31.18 -26.03 -37.98
C MET A 24 -32.40 -26.18 -37.07
N GLY A 25 -33.40 -26.98 -37.47
CA GLY A 25 -34.56 -27.27 -36.62
C GLY A 25 -34.18 -27.92 -35.29
N LYS A 26 -33.24 -28.88 -35.30
CA LYS A 26 -32.70 -29.48 -34.06
C LYS A 26 -31.92 -28.48 -33.21
N PHE A 27 -31.19 -27.55 -33.83
CA PHE A 27 -30.47 -26.50 -33.11
C PHE A 27 -31.42 -25.50 -32.44
N ILE A 28 -32.46 -25.07 -33.15
CA ILE A 28 -33.50 -24.17 -32.61
C ILE A 28 -34.30 -24.87 -31.51
N SER A 29 -34.63 -26.15 -31.65
CA SER A 29 -35.27 -26.94 -30.59
C SER A 29 -34.41 -26.98 -29.32
N ARG A 30 -33.11 -27.25 -29.46
CA ARG A 30 -32.18 -27.25 -28.32
C ARG A 30 -32.05 -25.86 -27.66
N TYR A 31 -32.09 -24.79 -28.46
CA TYR A 31 -32.07 -23.42 -27.94
C TYR A 31 -33.36 -23.08 -27.19
N LEU A 32 -34.52 -23.51 -27.69
CA LEU A 32 -35.81 -23.35 -27.01
C LEU A 32 -35.89 -24.17 -25.72
N ASP A 33 -35.35 -25.38 -25.70
CA ASP A 33 -35.27 -26.20 -24.48
C ASP A 33 -34.31 -25.60 -23.45
N PHE A 34 -33.19 -25.01 -23.90
CA PHE A 34 -32.29 -24.24 -23.04
C PHE A 34 -32.97 -22.98 -22.48
N ALA A 35 -33.71 -22.23 -23.30
CA ALA A 35 -34.46 -21.06 -22.86
C ALA A 35 -35.57 -21.43 -21.85
N ARG A 36 -36.27 -22.55 -22.06
CA ARG A 36 -37.25 -23.09 -21.08
C ARG A 36 -36.58 -23.54 -19.79
N TYR A 37 -35.39 -24.13 -19.86
CA TYR A 37 -34.61 -24.52 -18.69
C TYR A 37 -34.19 -23.28 -17.89
N VAL A 38 -33.64 -22.26 -18.55
CA VAL A 38 -33.30 -20.97 -17.92
C VAL A 38 -34.53 -20.30 -17.33
N GLY A 39 -35.67 -20.31 -18.03
CA GLY A 39 -36.94 -19.80 -17.51
C GLY A 39 -37.42 -20.53 -16.24
N LYS A 40 -37.28 -21.87 -16.19
CA LYS A 40 -37.58 -22.66 -14.99
C LYS A 40 -36.63 -22.36 -13.84
N VAL A 41 -35.33 -22.19 -14.12
CA VAL A 41 -34.33 -21.82 -13.10
C VAL A 41 -34.64 -20.44 -12.52
N ILE A 42 -34.90 -19.44 -13.37
CA ILE A 42 -35.27 -18.09 -12.92
C ILE A 42 -36.57 -18.12 -12.12
N THR A 43 -37.60 -18.83 -12.58
CA THR A 43 -38.88 -18.94 -11.85
C THR A 43 -38.68 -19.62 -10.49
N THR A 44 -37.83 -20.65 -10.43
CA THR A 44 -37.49 -21.35 -9.17
C THR A 44 -36.69 -20.44 -8.23
N MET A 45 -35.74 -19.66 -8.75
CA MET A 45 -35.00 -18.68 -7.95
C MET A 45 -35.89 -17.56 -7.42
N VAL A 46 -36.82 -17.05 -8.24
CA VAL A 46 -37.81 -16.04 -7.81
C VAL A 46 -38.73 -16.64 -6.74
N PHE A 47 -39.17 -17.89 -6.89
CA PHE A 47 -40.01 -18.55 -5.89
C PHE A 47 -39.25 -18.86 -4.59
N LEU A 48 -37.96 -19.22 -4.67
CA LEU A 48 -37.08 -19.40 -3.51
C LEU A 48 -36.80 -18.08 -2.81
N CYS A 49 -36.52 -17.00 -3.54
CA CYS A 49 -36.40 -15.65 -3.00
C CYS A 49 -37.70 -15.19 -2.34
N ALA A 50 -38.85 -15.35 -3.01
CA ALA A 50 -40.15 -14.99 -2.44
C ALA A 50 -40.48 -15.81 -1.18
N ARG A 51 -40.15 -17.11 -1.16
CA ARG A 51 -40.31 -17.99 0.01
C ARG A 51 -39.35 -17.60 1.14
N GLN A 52 -38.13 -17.19 0.83
CA GLN A 52 -37.17 -16.72 1.82
C GLN A 52 -37.57 -15.38 2.43
N VAL A 53 -38.07 -14.44 1.60
CA VAL A 53 -38.65 -13.18 2.05
C VAL A 53 -39.91 -13.43 2.89
N ALA A 54 -40.77 -14.38 2.50
CA ALA A 54 -41.97 -14.75 3.27
C ALA A 54 -41.62 -15.45 4.60
N MET A 55 -40.60 -16.32 4.65
CA MET A 55 -40.13 -16.94 5.90
C MET A 55 -39.43 -15.93 6.83
N GLN A 56 -38.68 -14.97 6.29
CA GLN A 56 -38.13 -13.85 7.05
C GLN A 56 -39.25 -12.92 7.58
N SER A 57 -40.32 -12.72 6.81
CA SER A 57 -41.50 -11.98 7.26
C SER A 57 -42.23 -12.70 8.39
N LEU A 58 -42.38 -14.03 8.29
CA LEU A 58 -43.04 -14.85 9.31
C LEU A 58 -42.22 -14.96 10.61
N SER A 59 -40.88 -15.01 10.50
CA SER A 59 -39.98 -15.02 11.67
C SER A 59 -39.92 -13.67 12.36
N VAL A 60 -40.02 -12.55 11.61
CA VAL A 60 -40.14 -11.20 12.16
C VAL A 60 -41.49 -10.98 12.86
N VAL A 61 -42.58 -11.54 12.33
CA VAL A 61 -43.91 -11.47 12.96
C VAL A 61 -44.00 -12.35 14.21
N THR A 62 -43.40 -13.56 14.21
CA THR A 62 -43.36 -14.42 15.40
C THR A 62 -42.40 -13.89 16.47
N ALA A 63 -41.25 -13.32 16.09
CA ALA A 63 -40.37 -12.60 17.01
C ALA A 63 -41.04 -11.32 17.57
N GLY A 64 -41.77 -10.58 16.73
CA GLY A 64 -42.56 -9.42 17.13
C GLY A 64 -43.67 -9.75 18.12
N LEU A 65 -44.39 -10.86 17.92
CA LEU A 65 -45.42 -11.35 18.86
C LEU A 65 -44.82 -11.86 20.18
N HIS A 66 -43.62 -12.44 20.16
CA HIS A 66 -42.93 -12.90 21.38
C HIS A 66 -42.31 -11.74 22.18
N ILE A 67 -41.89 -10.67 21.50
CA ILE A 67 -41.43 -9.42 22.10
C ILE A 67 -42.62 -8.63 22.68
N LEU A 68 -43.75 -8.55 21.97
CA LEU A 68 -44.98 -7.91 22.45
C LEU A 68 -45.60 -8.64 23.66
N SER A 69 -45.46 -9.97 23.75
CA SER A 69 -45.91 -10.71 24.95
C SER A 69 -45.00 -10.51 26.17
N ARG A 70 -43.73 -10.13 25.97
CA ARG A 70 -42.78 -9.81 27.06
C ARG A 70 -42.77 -8.33 27.45
N LEU A 71 -43.21 -7.44 26.57
CA LEU A 71 -43.31 -5.99 26.83
C LEU A 71 -44.56 -5.57 27.61
N ARG A 72 -45.51 -6.47 27.88
CA ARG A 72 -46.72 -6.16 28.68
C ARG A 72 -46.45 -5.94 30.19
N ASN A 73 -45.24 -6.24 30.68
CA ASN A 73 -44.96 -6.27 32.12
C ASN A 73 -43.91 -5.28 32.64
N ASN A 74 -43.37 -4.35 31.86
CA ASN A 74 -42.51 -3.30 32.44
C ASN A 74 -42.67 -1.98 31.68
N THR A 75 -43.52 -1.13 32.23
CA THR A 75 -43.65 0.27 31.84
C THR A 75 -42.48 1.10 32.36
N TRP A 76 -42.02 2.00 31.49
CA TRP A 76 -41.30 3.26 31.72
C TRP A 76 -39.83 3.33 31.25
N THR A 77 -39.63 4.36 30.40
CA THR A 77 -38.36 4.97 29.92
C THR A 77 -37.52 4.21 28.90
N LEU A 78 -38.00 4.14 27.65
CA LEU A 78 -37.17 4.06 26.43
C LEU A 78 -37.96 4.65 25.26
N LEU A 79 -38.11 5.97 25.27
CA LEU A 79 -38.69 6.75 24.18
C LEU A 79 -37.70 7.87 23.87
N GLN A 80 -36.89 7.66 22.83
CA GLN A 80 -36.42 8.65 21.83
C GLN A 80 -35.15 8.15 21.12
N LEU A 81 -35.30 7.19 20.22
CA LEU A 81 -34.47 7.12 19.02
C LEU A 81 -35.39 6.82 17.83
N PRO A 82 -35.37 7.63 16.75
CA PRO A 82 -36.30 7.45 15.64
C PRO A 82 -35.96 6.16 14.87
N GLY A 83 -36.98 5.34 14.62
CA GLY A 83 -36.87 4.00 14.01
C GLY A 83 -36.20 3.91 12.62
N ARG A 84 -35.93 5.05 11.95
CA ARG A 84 -35.10 5.09 10.74
C ARG A 84 -33.61 4.84 11.01
N PHE A 85 -33.11 5.06 12.23
CA PHE A 85 -31.70 4.88 12.57
C PHE A 85 -31.34 3.39 12.75
N LEU A 86 -32.25 2.58 13.29
CA LEU A 86 -32.03 1.12 13.43
C LEU A 86 -32.05 0.39 12.08
N GLN A 87 -32.87 0.82 11.14
CA GLN A 87 -33.05 0.14 9.84
C GLN A 87 -31.90 0.39 8.86
N LEU A 88 -31.19 1.51 8.98
CA LEU A 88 -30.00 1.80 8.17
C LEU A 88 -28.76 1.03 8.63
N ILE A 89 -28.67 0.73 9.93
CA ILE A 89 -27.57 -0.05 10.52
C ILE A 89 -27.63 -1.51 10.02
N THR A 90 -28.82 -2.07 9.82
CA THR A 90 -28.98 -3.46 9.39
C THR A 90 -28.60 -3.74 7.94
N ASP A 91 -28.61 -2.73 7.05
CA ASP A 91 -28.27 -2.92 5.63
C ASP A 91 -26.76 -2.77 5.33
N ILE A 92 -25.97 -2.21 6.26
CA ILE A 92 -24.52 -1.97 6.09
C ILE A 92 -23.68 -2.79 7.10
N SER A 93 -24.27 -3.17 8.22
CA SER A 93 -23.58 -3.93 9.27
C SER A 93 -23.57 -5.43 8.98
N SER A 94 -22.41 -6.06 9.14
CA SER A 94 -22.26 -7.52 9.10
C SER A 94 -22.63 -8.22 10.43
N GLY A 95 -23.18 -7.48 11.39
CA GLY A 95 -23.52 -7.96 12.73
C GLY A 95 -23.17 -6.95 13.83
N THR A 96 -23.55 -7.21 15.08
CA THR A 96 -23.27 -6.31 16.22
C THR A 96 -22.39 -6.97 17.26
N LEU A 97 -21.53 -6.18 17.91
CA LEU A 97 -20.77 -6.55 19.10
C LEU A 97 -21.49 -6.02 20.36
N THR A 98 -21.85 -6.91 21.28
CA THR A 98 -22.39 -6.52 22.59
C THR A 98 -21.25 -6.35 23.59
N VAL A 99 -21.14 -5.17 24.20
CA VAL A 99 -20.14 -4.84 25.23
C VAL A 99 -20.86 -4.53 26.55
N ARG A 100 -20.53 -5.24 27.63
CA ARG A 100 -20.99 -4.93 28.98
C ARG A 100 -19.87 -4.26 29.76
N ASP A 101 -20.09 -3.04 30.24
CA ASP A 101 -19.16 -2.37 31.16
C ASP A 101 -19.51 -2.75 32.60
N ASN A 102 -18.76 -3.69 33.17
CA ASN A 102 -19.00 -4.19 34.53
C ASN A 102 -18.82 -3.12 35.63
N ARG A 103 -18.23 -1.96 35.32
CA ARG A 103 -18.10 -0.84 36.28
C ARG A 103 -19.43 -0.11 36.48
N THR A 104 -20.26 -0.07 35.43
CA THR A 104 -21.54 0.66 35.40
C THR A 104 -22.75 -0.25 35.22
N ASP A 105 -22.51 -1.54 34.93
CA ASP A 105 -23.49 -2.55 34.53
C ASP A 105 -24.29 -2.22 33.24
N LEU A 106 -23.82 -1.23 32.48
CA LEU A 106 -24.45 -0.83 31.22
C LEU A 106 -24.00 -1.73 30.07
N GLN A 107 -24.92 -1.94 29.13
CA GLN A 107 -24.65 -2.68 27.89
C GLN A 107 -24.73 -1.76 26.68
N TYR A 108 -23.81 -1.97 25.75
CA TYR A 108 -23.65 -1.21 24.52
C TYR A 108 -23.68 -2.16 23.32
N LEU A 109 -24.37 -1.78 22.26
CA LEU A 109 -24.36 -2.48 20.98
C LEU A 109 -23.54 -1.67 19.98
N ILE A 110 -22.47 -2.26 19.48
CA ILE A 110 -21.53 -1.62 18.55
C ILE A 110 -21.68 -2.29 17.18
N PRO A 111 -21.99 -1.55 16.11
CA PRO A 111 -22.07 -2.11 14.77
C PRO A 111 -20.72 -2.63 14.28
N ILE A 112 -20.72 -3.83 13.68
CA ILE A 112 -19.58 -4.35 12.92
C ILE A 112 -19.85 -4.06 11.45
N THR A 113 -18.91 -3.43 10.77
CA THR A 113 -18.95 -3.13 9.33
C THR A 113 -17.65 -3.58 8.70
N GLN A 114 -17.71 -4.43 7.67
CA GLN A 114 -16.51 -4.95 6.99
C GLN A 114 -15.50 -5.58 7.96
N ASN A 115 -15.99 -6.35 8.94
CA ASN A 115 -15.19 -6.98 9.99
C ASN A 115 -14.39 -5.98 10.87
N ALA A 116 -14.86 -4.75 11.00
CA ALA A 116 -14.30 -3.73 11.87
C ALA A 116 -15.39 -3.02 12.68
N ILE A 117 -15.02 -2.44 13.81
CA ILE A 117 -15.86 -1.52 14.60
C ILE A 117 -15.26 -0.11 14.54
N ASP A 118 -16.09 0.92 14.68
CA ASP A 118 -15.57 2.28 14.84
C ASP A 118 -15.05 2.49 16.26
N ALA A 119 -13.77 2.86 16.40
CA ALA A 119 -13.16 3.13 17.70
C ALA A 119 -13.84 4.30 18.44
N VAL A 120 -14.51 5.21 17.71
CA VAL A 120 -15.28 6.30 18.32
C VAL A 120 -16.50 5.78 19.09
N ASP A 121 -17.08 4.64 18.69
CA ASP A 121 -18.22 4.03 19.39
C ASP A 121 -17.80 3.52 20.79
N ILE A 122 -16.56 3.04 20.94
CA ILE A 122 -15.97 2.67 22.24
C ILE A 122 -15.87 3.89 23.15
N GLY A 123 -15.61 5.06 22.58
CA GLY A 123 -15.55 6.35 23.28
C GLY A 123 -16.87 6.80 23.92
N ARG A 124 -18.00 6.12 23.65
CA ARG A 124 -19.29 6.40 24.32
C ARG A 124 -19.41 5.71 25.67
N ILE A 125 -18.56 4.73 25.96
CA ILE A 125 -18.55 4.00 27.23
C ILE A 125 -17.84 4.87 28.27
N VAL A 126 -18.59 5.44 29.20
CA VAL A 126 -18.08 6.36 30.22
C VAL A 126 -18.22 5.75 31.60
N ASP A 127 -17.16 5.89 32.41
CA ASP A 127 -17.16 5.57 33.82
C ASP A 127 -17.17 6.87 34.63
N PRO A 128 -18.30 7.21 35.29
CA PRO A 128 -18.43 8.45 36.06
C PRO A 128 -17.43 8.58 37.21
N SER A 129 -16.87 7.46 37.69
CA SER A 129 -15.89 7.45 38.78
C SER A 129 -14.46 7.78 38.33
N HIS A 130 -14.21 7.73 37.02
CA HIS A 130 -12.89 7.99 36.46
C HIS A 130 -12.60 9.51 36.43
N GLN A 131 -11.41 9.92 36.88
CA GLN A 131 -11.03 11.35 37.03
C GLN A 131 -11.14 12.15 35.73
N SER A 132 -10.94 11.50 34.59
CA SER A 132 -11.22 12.06 33.27
C SER A 132 -12.58 11.52 32.81
N GLN A 133 -13.59 12.38 32.71
CA GLN A 133 -14.91 12.07 32.11
C GLN A 133 -14.83 11.78 30.59
N SER A 134 -13.63 11.60 30.04
CA SER A 134 -13.47 11.11 28.68
C SER A 134 -13.86 9.64 28.61
N GLY A 135 -14.64 9.24 27.61
CA GLY A 135 -14.98 7.83 27.43
C GLY A 135 -13.80 6.90 27.14
N LEU A 136 -14.10 5.60 27.14
CA LEU A 136 -13.15 4.51 27.03
C LEU A 136 -12.32 4.62 25.74
N ARG A 137 -11.06 4.18 25.80
CA ARG A 137 -10.12 4.26 24.68
C ARG A 137 -9.63 2.86 24.31
N VAL A 138 -9.38 2.66 23.02
CA VAL A 138 -8.63 1.51 22.53
C VAL A 138 -7.14 1.79 22.71
N PHE A 139 -6.42 0.90 23.37
CA PHE A 139 -4.97 0.95 23.51
C PHE A 139 -4.34 -0.13 22.65
N ASP A 140 -3.79 0.27 21.51
CA ASP A 140 -3.18 -0.63 20.52
C ASP A 140 -1.80 -0.09 20.10
N PRO A 141 -0.75 -0.30 20.92
CA PRO A 141 0.57 0.21 20.63
C PRO A 141 1.14 -0.42 19.35
N GLY A 142 1.41 0.42 18.35
CA GLY A 142 1.94 -0.02 17.05
C GLY A 142 0.87 -0.44 16.04
N TYR A 143 -0.41 -0.15 16.30
CA TYR A 143 -1.52 -0.42 15.38
C TYR A 143 -1.63 -1.89 14.96
N LEU A 144 -1.49 -2.81 15.92
CA LEU A 144 -1.46 -4.25 15.66
C LEU A 144 -2.79 -4.80 15.16
N ASN A 145 -3.90 -4.17 15.59
CA ASN A 145 -5.25 -4.56 15.24
C ASN A 145 -6.13 -3.32 15.01
N THR A 146 -5.54 -2.25 14.46
CA THR A 146 -6.23 -1.00 14.15
C THR A 146 -6.20 -0.76 12.65
N ALA A 147 -7.36 -0.78 12.00
CA ALA A 147 -7.50 -0.37 10.61
C ALA A 147 -7.64 1.16 10.53
N CYS A 148 -6.60 1.84 10.02
CA CYS A 148 -6.59 3.31 9.92
C CYS A 148 -7.39 3.84 8.73
N ILE A 149 -7.60 3.01 7.70
CA ILE A 149 -8.17 3.41 6.42
C ILE A 149 -9.05 2.29 5.81
N LYS A 150 -10.09 2.67 5.03
CA LYS A 150 -10.90 1.80 4.16
C LYS A 150 -10.50 1.96 2.69
N SER A 151 -9.60 1.13 2.17
CA SER A 151 -9.06 1.31 0.82
C SER A 151 -9.53 0.25 -0.17
N ASN A 152 -9.50 0.57 -1.46
CA ASN A 152 -9.73 -0.34 -2.58
C ASN A 152 -8.50 -0.41 -3.53
N ILE A 153 -7.31 -0.03 -3.04
CA ILE A 153 -6.06 0.00 -3.83
C ILE A 153 -5.39 -1.37 -3.89
N THR A 154 -5.07 -1.92 -2.72
CA THR A 154 -4.37 -3.20 -2.60
C THR A 154 -5.04 -4.05 -1.54
N PHE A 155 -5.11 -5.35 -1.80
CA PHE A 155 -5.57 -6.33 -0.83
C PHE A 155 -4.51 -7.42 -0.66
N ILE A 156 -4.18 -7.73 0.60
CA ILE A 156 -3.24 -8.79 0.96
C ILE A 156 -3.92 -9.80 1.89
N ASP A 157 -3.91 -11.07 1.46
CA ASP A 157 -4.25 -12.19 2.33
C ASP A 157 -2.96 -12.92 2.73
N GLY A 158 -2.46 -12.58 3.93
CA GLY A 158 -1.24 -13.16 4.48
C GLY A 158 -1.35 -14.65 4.88
N GLN A 159 -2.57 -15.19 4.97
CA GLN A 159 -2.79 -16.61 5.26
C GLN A 159 -2.82 -17.45 3.99
N ARG A 160 -3.35 -16.91 2.90
CA ARG A 160 -3.39 -17.60 1.59
C ARG A 160 -2.17 -17.30 0.74
N GLY A 161 -1.37 -16.29 1.10
CA GLY A 161 -0.26 -15.81 0.28
C GLY A 161 -0.76 -15.21 -1.01
N TYR A 162 -1.69 -14.26 -0.94
CA TYR A 162 -2.32 -13.63 -2.10
C TYR A 162 -2.17 -12.12 -2.04
N ILE A 163 -1.78 -11.51 -3.17
CA ILE A 163 -1.72 -10.05 -3.34
C ILE A 163 -2.52 -9.67 -4.59
N GLN A 164 -3.32 -8.62 -4.43
CA GLN A 164 -4.11 -8.04 -5.50
C GLN A 164 -3.90 -6.53 -5.54
N TYR A 165 -3.67 -5.99 -6.74
CA TYR A 165 -3.73 -4.57 -7.01
C TYR A 165 -5.02 -4.27 -7.77
N ARG A 166 -5.87 -3.45 -7.17
CA ARG A 166 -7.23 -3.18 -7.64
C ARG A 166 -7.98 -4.50 -7.87
N GLN A 167 -8.40 -4.78 -9.09
CA GLN A 167 -9.10 -6.00 -9.48
C GLN A 167 -8.17 -7.11 -10.00
N PHE A 168 -6.84 -6.91 -10.04
CA PHE A 168 -5.91 -7.85 -10.68
C PHE A 168 -4.94 -8.49 -9.69
N SER A 169 -4.70 -9.80 -9.84
CA SER A 169 -3.67 -10.48 -9.04
C SER A 169 -2.27 -10.01 -9.45
N ILE A 170 -1.33 -10.08 -8.51
CA ILE A 170 0.05 -9.68 -8.76
C ILE A 170 0.72 -10.55 -9.84
N GLU A 171 0.37 -11.83 -9.92
CA GLU A 171 0.87 -12.75 -10.96
C GLU A 171 0.37 -12.34 -12.34
N TYR A 172 -0.92 -12.00 -12.46
CA TYR A 172 -1.48 -11.54 -13.74
C TYR A 172 -0.77 -10.28 -14.25
N LEU A 173 -0.55 -9.31 -13.36
CA LEU A 173 0.17 -8.08 -13.69
C LEU A 173 1.64 -8.37 -14.04
N PHE A 174 2.29 -9.24 -13.28
CA PHE A 174 3.67 -9.65 -13.54
C PHE A 174 3.83 -10.30 -14.91
N GLU A 175 2.89 -11.13 -15.37
CA GLU A 175 3.00 -11.80 -16.68
C GLU A 175 2.63 -10.88 -17.84
N ASN A 176 1.57 -10.09 -17.70
CA ASN A 176 0.91 -9.46 -18.85
C ASN A 176 1.17 -7.96 -19.00
N HIS A 177 1.73 -7.31 -17.98
CA HIS A 177 1.86 -5.86 -17.93
C HIS A 177 3.30 -5.42 -17.66
N ASP A 178 3.55 -4.13 -17.91
CA ASP A 178 4.74 -3.43 -17.45
C ASP A 178 4.44 -2.50 -16.26
N TYR A 179 5.49 -1.97 -15.65
CA TYR A 179 5.38 -1.20 -14.43
C TYR A 179 4.59 0.11 -14.62
N GLU A 180 4.63 0.74 -15.79
CA GLU A 180 3.89 1.98 -16.03
C GLU A 180 2.38 1.75 -16.10
N GLU A 181 1.97 0.64 -16.71
CA GLU A 181 0.57 0.21 -16.69
C GLU A 181 0.09 -0.06 -15.26
N VAL A 182 0.94 -0.67 -14.43
CA VAL A 182 0.65 -0.90 -13.00
C VAL A 182 0.62 0.40 -12.20
N ILE A 183 1.53 1.35 -12.45
CA ILE A 183 1.45 2.71 -11.87
C ILE A 183 0.09 3.31 -12.16
N TYR A 184 -0.32 3.27 -13.44
CA TYR A 184 -1.54 3.90 -13.87
C TYR A 184 -2.77 3.22 -13.25
N LEU A 185 -2.78 1.88 -13.21
CA LEU A 185 -3.80 1.08 -12.53
C LEU A 185 -3.94 1.46 -11.05
N LEU A 186 -2.83 1.55 -10.31
CA LEU A 186 -2.86 1.88 -8.89
C LEU A 186 -3.44 3.27 -8.66
N ILE A 187 -2.96 4.28 -9.38
CA ILE A 187 -3.32 5.68 -9.14
C ILE A 187 -4.75 5.98 -9.63
N TRP A 188 -5.09 5.56 -10.85
CA TRP A 188 -6.37 5.93 -11.50
C TRP A 188 -7.41 4.81 -11.51
N GLY A 189 -7.09 3.61 -11.03
CA GLY A 189 -8.04 2.50 -10.90
C GLY A 189 -8.41 1.78 -12.20
N LYS A 190 -7.77 2.13 -13.32
CA LYS A 190 -7.96 1.50 -14.64
C LYS A 190 -6.62 1.28 -15.32
N LEU A 191 -6.50 0.30 -16.22
CA LEU A 191 -5.33 0.19 -17.09
C LEU A 191 -5.38 1.30 -18.17
N PRO A 192 -4.24 1.87 -18.59
CA PRO A 192 -4.21 2.89 -19.61
C PRO A 192 -4.40 2.28 -21.00
N ASP A 193 -5.02 3.01 -21.92
CA ASP A 193 -4.86 2.73 -23.34
C ASP A 193 -3.50 3.25 -23.86
N LYS A 194 -3.19 3.00 -25.13
CA LYS A 194 -1.93 3.43 -25.74
C LYS A 194 -1.73 4.95 -25.68
N SER A 195 -2.78 5.73 -25.90
CA SER A 195 -2.71 7.20 -25.87
C SER A 195 -2.52 7.72 -24.46
N ASP A 196 -3.26 7.17 -23.48
CA ASP A 196 -3.11 7.46 -22.06
C ASP A 196 -1.66 7.22 -21.60
N LYS A 197 -1.08 6.08 -22.03
CA LYS A 197 0.30 5.69 -21.69
C LYS A 197 1.35 6.63 -22.31
N GLU A 198 1.26 6.91 -23.61
CA GLU A 198 2.19 7.82 -24.30
C GLU A 198 2.11 9.25 -23.76
N HIS A 199 0.92 9.70 -23.36
CA HIS A 199 0.74 11.00 -22.69
C HIS A 199 1.37 11.02 -21.30
N PHE A 200 1.17 9.94 -20.53
CA PHE A 200 1.75 9.80 -19.21
C PHE A 200 3.29 9.79 -19.24
N GLN A 201 3.89 9.02 -20.15
CA GLN A 201 5.34 8.97 -20.38
C GLN A 201 5.92 10.35 -20.68
N ARG A 202 5.33 11.06 -21.64
CA ARG A 202 5.78 12.41 -22.03
C ARG A 202 5.71 13.39 -20.87
N LYS A 203 4.64 13.34 -20.06
CA LYS A 203 4.49 14.21 -18.89
C LYS A 203 5.52 13.92 -17.80
N LEU A 204 5.75 12.64 -17.49
CA LEU A 204 6.76 12.24 -16.53
C LEU A 204 8.15 12.70 -16.96
N ALA A 205 8.54 12.39 -18.20
CA ALA A 205 9.86 12.75 -18.74
C ALA A 205 10.06 14.27 -18.78
N ALA A 206 9.05 15.04 -19.20
CA ALA A 206 9.11 16.50 -19.21
C ALA A 206 9.27 17.12 -17.81
N SER A 207 8.80 16.41 -16.77
CA SER A 207 8.94 16.84 -15.37
C SER A 207 10.24 16.35 -14.71
N CYS A 208 11.04 15.51 -15.37
CA CYS A 208 12.34 15.02 -14.88
C CYS A 208 13.48 16.02 -15.15
N VAL A 209 13.23 17.31 -14.93
CA VAL A 209 14.22 18.39 -15.05
C VAL A 209 14.48 18.97 -13.67
N PRO A 210 15.64 18.71 -13.03
CA PRO A 210 15.90 19.22 -11.70
C PRO A 210 16.18 20.73 -11.74
N PRO A 211 15.57 21.51 -10.84
CA PRO A 211 16.01 22.87 -10.60
C PRO A 211 17.47 22.92 -10.15
N GLU A 212 18.20 23.95 -10.57
CA GLU A 212 19.64 24.09 -10.31
C GLU A 212 19.99 24.08 -8.82
N HIS A 213 19.15 24.65 -7.95
CA HIS A 213 19.39 24.59 -6.51
C HIS A 213 19.25 23.18 -5.94
N VAL A 214 18.40 22.30 -6.50
CA VAL A 214 18.30 20.90 -6.07
C VAL A 214 19.59 20.16 -6.38
N VAL A 215 20.15 20.37 -7.58
CA VAL A 215 21.45 19.80 -7.99
C VAL A 215 22.55 20.26 -7.03
N ARG A 216 22.64 21.56 -6.76
CA ARG A 216 23.63 22.13 -5.84
C ARG A 216 23.46 21.64 -4.39
N THR A 217 22.22 21.49 -3.90
CA THR A 217 21.96 20.92 -2.57
C THR A 217 22.51 19.51 -2.47
N ILE A 218 22.25 18.63 -3.44
CA ILE A 218 22.78 17.27 -3.43
C ILE A 218 24.32 17.27 -3.56
N ALA A 219 24.86 18.14 -4.42
CA ALA A 219 26.30 18.27 -4.63
C ALA A 219 27.07 18.80 -3.41
N SER A 220 26.38 19.49 -2.49
CA SER A 220 26.99 20.03 -1.27
C SER A 220 27.36 18.96 -0.22
N PHE A 221 26.79 17.75 -0.33
CA PHE A 221 27.11 16.64 0.56
C PHE A 221 28.41 15.94 0.14
N SER A 222 29.13 15.34 1.09
CA SER A 222 30.21 14.40 0.74
C SER A 222 29.64 13.18 0.00
N ARG A 223 30.39 12.61 -0.94
CA ARG A 223 29.95 11.46 -1.76
C ARG A 223 29.69 10.19 -0.95
N ASP A 224 30.28 10.06 0.22
CA ASP A 224 30.09 8.95 1.16
C ASP A 224 28.89 9.17 2.12
N SER A 225 28.22 10.32 2.06
CA SER A 225 27.05 10.61 2.87
C SER A 225 25.91 9.60 2.65
N SER A 226 25.04 9.47 3.65
CA SER A 226 23.89 8.57 3.56
C SER A 226 22.98 8.93 2.38
N THR A 227 22.69 7.94 1.53
CA THR A 227 21.77 8.05 0.40
C THR A 227 20.42 8.61 0.82
N SER A 228 19.84 8.09 1.90
CA SER A 228 18.53 8.50 2.40
C SER A 228 18.50 9.96 2.85
N THR A 229 19.55 10.45 3.54
CA THR A 229 19.61 11.85 3.99
C THR A 229 19.81 12.81 2.82
N MET A 230 20.62 12.42 1.82
CA MET A 230 20.76 13.19 0.59
C MET A 230 19.45 13.27 -0.19
N MET A 231 18.70 12.16 -0.26
CA MET A 231 17.36 12.15 -0.87
C MET A 231 16.41 13.10 -0.15
N ILE A 232 16.38 13.07 1.19
CA ILE A 232 15.53 13.98 1.98
C ILE A 232 15.86 15.44 1.67
N ALA A 233 17.15 15.79 1.64
CA ALA A 233 17.57 17.15 1.32
C ALA A 233 17.19 17.55 -0.11
N GLY A 234 17.38 16.65 -1.08
CA GLY A 234 16.98 16.87 -2.48
C GLY A 234 15.47 17.07 -2.64
N ILE A 235 14.66 16.24 -1.98
CA ILE A 235 13.19 16.35 -2.02
C ILE A 235 12.72 17.62 -1.33
N ALA A 236 13.31 17.99 -0.19
CA ALA A 236 12.99 19.25 0.49
C ALA A 236 13.34 20.47 -0.38
N ALA A 237 14.49 20.45 -1.06
CA ALA A 237 14.87 21.48 -2.02
C ALA A 237 13.93 21.51 -3.24
N TYR A 238 13.39 20.37 -3.65
CA TYR A 238 12.41 20.31 -4.73
C TYR A 238 11.06 20.89 -4.28
N ALA A 239 10.60 20.53 -3.08
CA ALA A 239 9.35 21.01 -2.49
C ALA A 239 9.36 22.54 -2.29
N SER A 240 10.52 23.15 -2.00
CA SER A 240 10.63 24.61 -1.92
C SER A 240 10.50 25.34 -3.26
N HIS A 241 10.52 24.61 -4.38
CA HIS A 241 10.34 25.14 -5.74
C HIS A 241 9.00 24.71 -6.38
N ASP A 242 8.40 23.61 -5.92
CA ASP A 242 7.11 23.14 -6.44
C ASP A 242 6.00 24.15 -6.14
N GLU A 243 5.39 24.70 -7.19
CA GLU A 243 4.26 25.64 -7.10
C GLU A 243 3.13 25.08 -6.23
N GLY A 244 2.89 23.77 -6.34
CA GLY A 244 1.87 23.08 -5.55
C GLY A 244 2.17 23.12 -4.06
N ALA A 245 3.39 22.77 -3.67
CA ALA A 245 3.85 22.82 -2.28
C ALA A 245 3.87 24.26 -1.72
N ILE A 246 4.38 25.22 -2.48
CA ILE A 246 4.42 26.65 -2.09
C ILE A 246 2.99 27.18 -1.84
N SER A 247 2.03 26.79 -2.68
CA SER A 247 0.65 27.30 -2.58
C SER A 247 -0.05 26.99 -1.25
N ILE A 248 0.37 25.93 -0.54
CA ILE A 248 -0.20 25.52 0.75
C ILE A 248 0.17 26.52 1.85
N MET A 249 1.39 27.08 1.82
CA MET A 249 1.88 27.96 2.89
C MET A 249 1.20 29.34 2.88
N GLY A 250 0.61 29.74 1.75
CA GLY A 250 -0.01 31.06 1.56
C GLY A 250 -1.53 31.09 1.62
N SER A 251 -2.21 29.96 1.84
CA SER A 251 -3.68 29.90 1.76
C SER A 251 -4.30 29.01 2.83
N ALA A 252 -5.38 29.50 3.45
CA ALA A 252 -6.24 28.66 4.29
C ALA A 252 -7.09 27.66 3.47
N ARG A 253 -7.17 27.83 2.13
CA ARG A 253 -7.87 26.89 1.27
C ARG A 253 -6.97 25.70 0.98
N PRO A 254 -7.42 24.46 1.23
CA PRO A 254 -6.66 23.27 0.86
C PRO A 254 -6.33 23.27 -0.64
N ALA A 255 -5.06 23.09 -0.98
CA ALA A 255 -4.62 23.06 -2.38
C ALA A 255 -5.23 21.86 -3.12
N TYR A 256 -5.20 20.68 -2.53
CA TYR A 256 -5.50 19.42 -3.24
C TYR A 256 -6.86 18.81 -2.94
N LEU A 257 -7.47 19.12 -1.79
CA LEU A 257 -8.71 18.49 -1.33
C LEU A 257 -9.85 18.67 -2.34
N GLY A 258 -10.36 17.56 -2.88
CA GLY A 258 -11.45 17.54 -3.87
C GLY A 258 -11.07 18.10 -5.25
N ARG A 259 -9.78 18.33 -5.53
CA ARG A 259 -9.31 18.95 -6.79
C ARG A 259 -8.51 17.97 -7.63
N ALA A 260 -9.22 17.08 -8.33
CA ALA A 260 -8.62 16.00 -9.13
C ALA A 260 -7.48 16.45 -10.06
N GLY A 261 -7.66 17.55 -10.81
CA GLY A 261 -6.60 18.04 -11.70
C GLY A 261 -5.33 18.50 -10.98
N GLN A 262 -5.45 19.09 -9.79
CA GLN A 262 -4.29 19.54 -8.99
C GLN A 262 -3.60 18.34 -8.33
N VAL A 263 -4.38 17.36 -7.85
CA VAL A 263 -3.89 16.10 -7.31
C VAL A 263 -3.10 15.31 -8.36
N ASP A 264 -3.68 15.10 -9.54
CA ASP A 264 -3.04 14.32 -10.61
C ASP A 264 -1.76 15.02 -11.11
N ALA A 265 -1.76 16.35 -11.20
CA ALA A 265 -0.55 17.11 -11.54
C ALA A 265 0.54 16.99 -10.46
N ALA A 266 0.16 17.05 -9.17
CA ALA A 266 1.11 16.89 -8.06
C ALA A 266 1.71 15.48 -8.00
N ILE A 267 0.93 14.46 -8.33
CA ILE A 267 1.41 13.06 -8.44
C ILE A 267 2.50 12.95 -9.50
N ILE A 268 2.27 13.49 -10.70
CA ILE A 268 3.26 13.46 -11.78
C ILE A 268 4.55 14.18 -11.35
N ARG A 269 4.44 15.40 -10.81
CA ARG A 269 5.61 16.16 -10.32
C ARG A 269 6.34 15.41 -9.21
N CYS A 270 5.61 14.80 -8.27
CA CYS A 270 6.19 14.03 -7.17
C CYS A 270 6.96 12.80 -7.68
N MET A 271 6.38 12.00 -8.58
CA MET A 271 7.04 10.84 -9.17
C MET A 271 8.30 11.22 -9.93
N SER A 272 8.23 12.25 -10.77
CA SER A 272 9.38 12.75 -11.53
C SER A 272 10.47 13.30 -10.61
N ALA A 273 10.11 14.10 -9.61
CA ALA A 273 11.07 14.63 -8.64
C ALA A 273 11.76 13.54 -7.83
N LEU A 274 11.03 12.51 -7.38
CA LEU A 274 11.62 11.35 -6.71
C LEU A 274 12.63 10.65 -7.62
N ALA A 275 12.24 10.34 -8.86
CA ALA A 275 13.12 9.67 -9.83
C ALA A 275 14.39 10.48 -10.11
N THR A 276 14.24 11.79 -10.33
CA THR A 276 15.35 12.70 -10.58
C THR A 276 16.27 12.83 -9.37
N VAL A 277 15.72 12.97 -8.14
CA VAL A 277 16.54 13.07 -6.92
C VAL A 277 17.32 11.78 -6.68
N VAL A 278 16.71 10.61 -6.85
CA VAL A 278 17.41 9.33 -6.69
C VAL A 278 18.52 9.16 -7.73
N ALA A 279 18.28 9.53 -8.99
CA ALA A 279 19.30 9.51 -10.02
C ALA A 279 20.43 10.52 -9.74
N LEU A 280 20.11 11.74 -9.27
CA LEU A 280 21.11 12.74 -8.87
C LEU A 280 21.98 12.25 -7.71
N VAL A 281 21.38 11.63 -6.69
CA VAL A 281 22.12 11.05 -5.56
C VAL A 281 23.04 9.93 -6.06
N TYR A 282 22.54 9.03 -6.89
CA TYR A 282 23.36 7.97 -7.50
C TYR A 282 24.56 8.56 -8.27
N CYS A 283 24.30 9.53 -9.15
CA CYS A 283 25.31 10.19 -9.96
C CYS A 283 26.36 10.92 -9.11
N HIS A 284 25.93 11.69 -8.10
CA HIS A 284 26.83 12.41 -7.18
C HIS A 284 27.78 11.46 -6.46
N LYS A 285 27.24 10.39 -5.87
CA LYS A 285 28.03 9.39 -5.15
C LYS A 285 29.06 8.70 -6.06
N ARG A 286 28.84 8.71 -7.38
CA ARG A 286 29.68 8.04 -8.40
C ARG A 286 30.51 9.02 -9.23
N GLY A 287 30.41 10.32 -8.95
CA GLY A 287 31.08 11.36 -9.75
C GLY A 287 30.68 11.35 -11.22
N LYS A 288 29.42 10.99 -11.51
CA LYS A 288 28.83 11.00 -12.85
C LYS A 288 27.91 12.20 -13.00
N ASP A 289 27.72 12.63 -14.24
CA ASP A 289 26.68 13.61 -14.58
C ASP A 289 25.33 12.92 -14.79
N LEU A 290 24.25 13.64 -14.48
CA LEU A 290 22.89 13.19 -14.78
C LEU A 290 22.67 13.23 -16.29
N THR A 291 22.26 12.11 -16.89
CA THR A 291 21.82 12.11 -18.30
C THR A 291 20.35 12.58 -18.37
N PRO A 292 19.97 13.53 -19.24
CA PRO A 292 18.58 13.98 -19.33
C PRO A 292 17.59 12.85 -19.65
N ALA A 293 16.38 12.94 -19.10
CA ALA A 293 15.27 12.07 -19.45
C ALA A 293 14.85 12.26 -20.92
N HIS A 294 14.29 11.21 -21.52
CA HIS A 294 13.81 11.20 -22.89
C HIS A 294 12.30 10.96 -22.96
N PRO A 295 11.53 11.74 -23.75
CA PRO A 295 10.06 11.65 -23.78
C PRO A 295 9.46 10.35 -24.31
N SER A 296 10.24 9.58 -25.08
CA SER A 296 9.79 8.29 -25.64
C SER A 296 10.17 7.09 -24.77
N ASP A 297 10.84 7.32 -23.64
CA ASP A 297 11.30 6.26 -22.74
C ASP A 297 10.25 6.02 -21.65
N SER A 298 10.10 4.75 -21.24
CA SER A 298 9.31 4.41 -20.04
C SER A 298 9.88 5.09 -18.80
N PHE A 299 9.10 5.17 -17.72
CA PHE A 299 9.53 5.69 -16.43
C PHE A 299 10.79 4.99 -15.92
N VAL A 300 10.84 3.66 -16.01
CA VAL A 300 12.00 2.87 -15.58
C VAL A 300 13.18 3.10 -16.53
N ALA A 301 12.95 3.13 -17.84
CA ALA A 301 13.98 3.45 -18.82
C ALA A 301 14.61 4.83 -18.55
N ASN A 302 13.79 5.83 -18.18
CA ASN A 302 14.26 7.15 -17.78
C ASN A 302 15.09 7.13 -16.50
N VAL A 303 14.73 6.33 -15.49
CA VAL A 303 15.58 6.16 -14.29
C VAL A 303 16.94 5.56 -14.66
N VAL A 304 16.95 4.48 -15.44
CA VAL A 304 18.17 3.80 -15.90
C VAL A 304 19.04 4.75 -16.74
N ARG A 305 18.42 5.49 -17.66
CA ARG A 305 19.07 6.52 -18.48
C ARG A 305 19.70 7.59 -17.60
N MET A 306 18.92 8.18 -16.69
CA MET A 306 19.37 9.28 -15.83
C MET A 306 20.59 8.91 -14.99
N MET A 307 20.67 7.65 -14.53
CA MET A 307 21.81 7.08 -13.81
C MET A 307 23.02 6.75 -14.71
N GLY A 308 22.91 6.92 -16.02
CA GLY A 308 23.99 6.71 -16.98
C GLY A 308 24.23 5.25 -17.38
N PHE A 309 23.30 4.34 -17.11
CA PHE A 309 23.35 2.98 -17.63
C PHE A 309 22.90 2.96 -19.08
N ARG A 310 23.80 2.56 -19.99
CA ARG A 310 23.61 2.63 -21.44
C ARG A 310 23.68 1.25 -22.08
N ASP A 311 22.94 1.06 -23.16
CA ASP A 311 23.01 -0.16 -23.95
C ASP A 311 24.39 -0.34 -24.59
N LYS A 312 24.90 -1.57 -24.60
CA LYS A 312 26.22 -1.90 -25.16
C LYS A 312 26.32 -1.63 -26.67
N ARG A 313 25.19 -1.70 -27.39
CA ARG A 313 25.11 -1.54 -28.85
C ARG A 313 24.76 -0.11 -29.26
N SER A 314 24.15 0.67 -28.36
CA SER A 314 23.81 2.07 -28.62
C SER A 314 23.90 2.90 -27.35
N SER A 315 24.87 3.81 -27.29
CA SER A 315 25.02 4.75 -26.18
C SER A 315 23.87 5.75 -26.05
N ALA A 316 22.97 5.81 -27.04
CA ALA A 316 21.77 6.64 -27.02
C ALA A 316 20.58 5.99 -26.28
N LEU A 317 20.63 4.67 -26.02
CA LEU A 317 19.57 3.92 -25.34
C LEU A 317 19.99 3.53 -23.92
N PRO A 318 19.05 3.45 -22.97
CA PRO A 318 19.32 2.88 -21.65
C PRO A 318 19.60 1.38 -21.76
N ASP A 319 20.29 0.81 -20.76
CA ASP A 319 20.54 -0.63 -20.72
C ASP A 319 19.22 -1.42 -20.64
N VAL A 320 18.90 -2.12 -21.72
CA VAL A 320 17.63 -2.86 -21.89
C VAL A 320 17.51 -4.02 -20.90
N GLY A 321 18.63 -4.66 -20.54
CA GLY A 321 18.64 -5.78 -19.59
C GLY A 321 18.31 -5.32 -18.18
N ILE A 322 18.92 -4.21 -17.75
CA ILE A 322 18.63 -3.56 -16.47
C ILE A 322 17.19 -3.07 -16.45
N GLN A 323 16.76 -2.35 -17.49
CA GLN A 323 15.39 -1.83 -17.60
C GLN A 323 14.35 -2.94 -17.42
N ARG A 324 14.42 -4.01 -18.21
CA ARG A 324 13.42 -5.10 -18.17
C ARG A 324 13.38 -5.80 -16.81
N CYS A 325 14.55 -6.02 -16.21
CA CYS A 325 14.66 -6.60 -14.88
C CYS A 325 13.96 -5.71 -13.84
N LEU A 326 14.25 -4.40 -13.86
CA LEU A 326 13.64 -3.44 -12.95
C LEU A 326 12.13 -3.29 -13.17
N GLU A 327 11.64 -3.23 -14.41
CA GLU A 327 10.21 -3.13 -14.71
C GLU A 327 9.42 -4.30 -14.10
N LYS A 328 9.91 -5.53 -14.26
CA LYS A 328 9.24 -6.71 -13.67
C LYS A 328 9.37 -6.74 -12.15
N LEU A 329 10.54 -6.41 -11.60
CA LEU A 329 10.73 -6.38 -10.16
C LEU A 329 9.84 -5.32 -9.50
N TRP A 330 9.75 -4.14 -10.11
CA TRP A 330 8.99 -3.01 -9.58
C TRP A 330 7.48 -3.25 -9.60
N ILE A 331 6.96 -4.09 -10.51
CA ILE A 331 5.56 -4.57 -10.43
C ILE A 331 5.32 -5.30 -9.13
N LEU A 332 6.17 -6.26 -8.75
CA LEU A 332 5.99 -7.06 -7.52
C LEU A 332 6.00 -6.24 -6.25
N TYR A 333 6.57 -5.07 -6.40
CA TYR A 333 6.89 -4.17 -5.37
C TYR A 333 5.69 -3.20 -5.29
N ALA A 334 5.13 -2.73 -6.42
CA ALA A 334 4.41 -1.46 -6.63
C ALA A 334 3.67 -0.87 -5.42
N ASP A 335 2.88 -1.67 -4.71
CA ASP A 335 2.28 -1.34 -3.43
C ASP A 335 2.30 -2.52 -2.43
N HIS A 336 2.16 -2.23 -1.13
CA HIS A 336 2.08 -3.25 -0.08
C HIS A 336 1.13 -2.86 1.07
N GLU A 337 0.02 -2.19 0.74
CA GLU A 337 -1.02 -1.75 1.68
C GLU A 337 -0.47 -0.78 2.76
N MET A 338 -0.99 -0.87 3.99
CA MET A 338 -0.69 0.02 5.12
C MET A 338 0.61 -0.31 5.83
N THR A 339 1.71 -0.29 5.09
CA THR A 339 3.06 -0.35 5.67
C THR A 339 3.36 0.84 6.58
N ASN A 340 4.42 0.75 7.38
CA ASN A 340 4.85 1.85 8.25
C ASN A 340 5.22 3.13 7.48
N SER A 341 5.81 3.00 6.27
CA SER A 341 6.09 4.15 5.40
C SER A 341 4.81 4.74 4.78
N THR A 342 3.87 3.90 4.32
CA THR A 342 2.55 4.35 3.84
C THR A 342 1.79 5.08 4.95
N ALA A 343 1.78 4.55 6.17
CA ALA A 343 1.13 5.17 7.32
C ALA A 343 1.77 6.51 7.69
N ALA A 344 3.09 6.60 7.69
CA ALA A 344 3.78 7.88 7.95
C ALA A 344 3.52 8.92 6.87
N PHE A 345 3.49 8.51 5.60
CA PHE A 345 3.10 9.36 4.48
C PHE A 345 1.69 9.92 4.67
N LEU A 346 0.72 9.05 4.96
CA LEU A 346 -0.68 9.45 5.13
C LEU A 346 -0.91 10.26 6.41
N HIS A 347 -0.10 10.02 7.45
CA HIS A 347 -0.13 10.84 8.66
C HIS A 347 0.25 12.30 8.35
N ALA A 348 1.33 12.52 7.59
CA ALA A 348 1.69 13.85 7.10
C ALA A 348 0.59 14.41 6.18
N ALA A 349 0.10 13.62 5.24
CA ALA A 349 -0.97 14.02 4.32
C ALA A 349 -2.27 14.40 5.02
N SER A 350 -2.54 13.86 6.22
CA SER A 350 -3.73 14.20 7.02
C SER A 350 -3.78 15.67 7.43
N THR A 351 -2.65 16.38 7.32
CA THR A 351 -2.54 17.83 7.51
C THR A 351 -2.84 18.64 6.24
N LEU A 352 -3.21 17.98 5.13
CA LEU A 352 -3.43 18.55 3.80
C LEU A 352 -2.17 19.12 3.12
N THR A 353 -1.00 18.66 3.53
CA THR A 353 0.29 19.02 2.90
C THR A 353 0.49 18.36 1.53
N ASP A 354 1.54 18.77 0.82
CA ASP A 354 1.92 18.28 -0.50
C ASP A 354 2.58 16.88 -0.48
N PRO A 355 2.52 16.14 -1.60
CA PRO A 355 3.04 14.77 -1.63
C PRO A 355 4.57 14.69 -1.55
N LEU A 356 5.34 15.71 -1.94
CA LEU A 356 6.81 15.71 -1.79
C LEU A 356 7.19 15.78 -0.30
N SER A 357 6.55 16.65 0.46
CA SER A 357 6.71 16.72 1.92
C SER A 357 6.28 15.41 2.59
N CYS A 358 5.19 14.78 2.14
CA CYS A 358 4.79 13.46 2.63
C CYS A 358 5.83 12.37 2.33
N CYS A 359 6.51 12.42 1.17
CA CYS A 359 7.61 11.49 0.86
C CYS A 359 8.75 11.58 1.87
N ILE A 360 9.07 12.77 2.38
CA ILE A 360 10.08 12.94 3.42
C ILE A 360 9.71 12.12 4.67
N SER A 361 8.47 12.23 5.14
CA SER A 361 7.99 11.43 6.29
C SER A 361 8.05 9.92 6.02
N ALA A 362 7.68 9.49 4.81
CA ALA A 362 7.75 8.09 4.40
C ALA A 362 9.19 7.56 4.38
N ILE A 363 10.14 8.33 3.83
CA ILE A 363 11.55 7.96 3.75
C ILE A 363 12.15 7.87 5.15
N VAL A 364 11.92 8.87 6.02
CA VAL A 364 12.37 8.85 7.42
C VAL A 364 11.86 7.62 8.16
N SER A 365 10.58 7.29 7.97
CA SER A 365 9.96 6.11 8.55
C SER A 365 10.48 4.78 7.94
N GLY A 366 10.93 4.83 6.68
CA GLY A 366 11.31 3.67 5.89
C GLY A 366 12.77 3.24 6.02
N TYR A 367 13.73 4.16 6.12
CA TYR A 367 15.17 3.78 6.14
C TYR A 367 15.66 3.24 7.49
N GLY A 368 14.81 3.24 8.53
CA GLY A 368 15.16 2.68 9.84
C GLY A 368 15.39 1.16 9.82
N PRO A 369 16.15 0.61 10.78
CA PRO A 369 16.57 -0.80 10.79
C PRO A 369 15.43 -1.81 11.03
N LEU A 370 14.26 -1.35 11.48
CA LEU A 370 13.07 -2.18 11.65
C LEU A 370 12.17 -2.18 10.39
N HIS A 371 12.61 -1.53 9.32
CA HIS A 371 11.93 -1.47 8.04
C HIS A 371 12.95 -1.66 6.89
N GLY A 372 13.02 -0.73 5.93
CA GLY A 372 13.90 -0.82 4.75
C GLY A 372 15.40 -0.86 5.09
N GLY A 373 15.82 -0.24 6.20
CA GLY A 373 17.23 -0.29 6.65
C GLY A 373 17.70 -1.69 7.07
N ALA A 374 16.80 -2.65 7.27
CA ALA A 374 17.16 -4.04 7.49
C ALA A 374 17.92 -4.64 6.29
N ILE A 375 17.64 -4.17 5.07
CA ILE A 375 18.32 -4.60 3.85
C ILE A 375 19.80 -4.20 3.92
N ASP A 376 20.10 -2.94 4.21
CA ASP A 376 21.47 -2.44 4.33
C ASP A 376 22.27 -3.24 5.38
N LEU A 377 21.62 -3.63 6.49
CA LEU A 377 22.23 -4.44 7.54
C LEU A 377 22.47 -5.90 7.11
N ALA A 378 21.59 -6.46 6.29
CA ALA A 378 21.79 -7.79 5.71
C ALA A 378 23.01 -7.77 4.76
N TYR A 379 23.10 -6.77 3.88
CA TYR A 379 24.24 -6.61 2.97
C TYR A 379 25.56 -6.38 3.68
N LYS A 380 25.58 -5.53 4.72
CA LYS A 380 26.77 -5.38 5.58
C LYS A 380 27.18 -6.70 6.27
N THR A 381 26.23 -7.62 6.46
CA THR A 381 26.54 -8.96 6.98
C THR A 381 27.16 -9.82 5.87
N PHE A 382 26.62 -9.79 4.65
CA PHE A 382 27.17 -10.53 3.51
C PHE A 382 28.59 -10.07 3.18
N GLU A 383 28.85 -8.76 3.19
CA GLU A 383 30.19 -8.18 2.98
C GLU A 383 31.22 -8.63 4.04
N LYS A 384 30.76 -8.92 5.28
CA LYS A 384 31.62 -9.42 6.36
C LYS A 384 31.92 -10.91 6.23
N ILE A 385 30.95 -11.72 5.82
CA ILE A 385 31.04 -13.19 5.70
C ILE A 385 31.67 -13.55 4.35
N LYS A 386 32.88 -13.04 4.08
CA LYS A 386 33.52 -12.95 2.75
C LYS A 386 33.40 -14.19 1.85
N THR A 387 33.28 -15.38 2.42
CA THR A 387 33.14 -16.65 1.70
C THR A 387 31.99 -17.51 2.24
N PRO A 388 31.37 -18.37 1.41
CA PRO A 388 30.33 -19.32 1.84
C PRO A 388 30.74 -20.21 3.02
N ASN A 389 32.03 -20.55 3.14
CA ASN A 389 32.54 -21.42 4.22
C ASN A 389 32.43 -20.77 5.61
N GLU A 390 32.31 -19.44 5.69
CA GLU A 390 32.19 -18.71 6.96
C GLU A 390 30.74 -18.63 7.47
N VAL A 391 29.75 -19.07 6.68
CA VAL A 391 28.32 -18.98 7.00
C VAL A 391 27.96 -19.74 8.27
N CYS A 392 28.55 -20.92 8.51
CA CYS A 392 28.29 -21.71 9.72
C CYS A 392 28.56 -20.92 11.02
N SER A 393 29.59 -20.06 11.01
CA SER A 393 29.94 -19.20 12.15
C SER A 393 28.89 -18.11 12.37
N LEU A 394 28.37 -17.50 11.30
CA LEU A 394 27.26 -16.54 11.37
C LEU A 394 26.02 -17.19 11.98
N ILE A 395 25.63 -18.36 11.49
CA ILE A 395 24.45 -19.08 11.96
C ILE A 395 24.57 -19.42 13.45
N THR A 396 25.75 -19.84 13.89
CA THR A 396 26.03 -20.07 15.32
C THR A 396 25.90 -18.79 16.15
N ALA A 397 26.40 -17.65 15.65
CA ALA A 397 26.26 -16.36 16.34
C ALA A 397 24.80 -15.91 16.44
N VAL A 398 23.98 -16.17 15.41
CA VAL A 398 22.54 -15.89 15.42
C VAL A 398 21.81 -16.74 16.46
N LYS A 399 22.07 -18.05 16.49
CA LYS A 399 21.45 -18.99 17.44
C LYS A 399 21.81 -18.69 18.89
N THR A 400 22.99 -18.11 19.14
CA THR A 400 23.47 -17.72 20.47
C THR A 400 23.10 -16.29 20.87
N ASN A 401 22.20 -15.62 20.10
CA ASN A 401 21.77 -14.24 20.32
C ASN A 401 22.92 -13.21 20.33
N LYS A 402 24.08 -13.54 19.76
CA LYS A 402 25.20 -12.60 19.60
C LYS A 402 24.99 -11.64 18.44
N GLN A 403 24.19 -12.04 17.46
CA GLN A 403 23.84 -11.24 16.28
C GLN A 403 22.42 -11.55 15.81
N ARG A 404 21.77 -10.60 15.14
CA ARG A 404 20.49 -10.81 14.45
C ARG A 404 20.72 -11.06 12.96
N LEU A 405 19.99 -12.01 12.38
CA LEU A 405 19.92 -12.21 10.93
C LEU A 405 18.85 -11.28 10.34
N TYR A 406 19.28 -10.21 9.68
CA TYR A 406 18.38 -9.25 9.03
C TYR A 406 17.86 -9.80 7.70
N GLY A 407 16.63 -9.42 7.32
CA GLY A 407 15.97 -9.89 6.08
C GLY A 407 15.22 -11.23 6.20
N TYR A 408 15.19 -11.82 7.40
CA TYR A 408 14.48 -13.07 7.68
C TYR A 408 13.22 -12.84 8.55
N GLY A 409 12.12 -13.49 8.17
CA GLY A 409 10.79 -13.36 8.76
C GLY A 409 9.90 -12.32 8.06
N HIS A 410 8.58 -12.43 8.24
CA HIS A 410 7.61 -11.48 7.67
C HIS A 410 6.48 -11.18 8.67
N ARG A 411 6.04 -9.91 8.74
CA ARG A 411 4.99 -9.44 9.67
C ARG A 411 3.56 -9.92 9.31
N ILE A 412 3.34 -10.26 8.04
CA ILE A 412 2.02 -10.39 7.41
C ILE A 412 1.81 -11.83 6.96
N TYR A 413 2.77 -12.37 6.20
CA TYR A 413 2.67 -13.74 5.71
C TYR A 413 2.97 -14.76 6.79
N LYS A 414 2.00 -15.64 7.04
CA LYS A 414 2.20 -16.89 7.79
C LYS A 414 2.62 -18.03 6.86
N THR A 415 2.29 -17.90 5.57
CA THR A 415 2.72 -18.76 4.46
C THR A 415 3.90 -18.14 3.70
N VAL A 416 4.33 -18.78 2.60
CA VAL A 416 5.33 -18.18 1.71
C VAL A 416 4.72 -16.94 1.02
N ASP A 417 5.47 -15.84 1.00
CA ASP A 417 5.10 -14.62 0.29
C ASP A 417 4.99 -14.91 -1.23
N PRO A 418 3.86 -14.60 -1.89
CA PRO A 418 3.64 -14.93 -3.30
C PRO A 418 4.67 -14.31 -4.25
N ARG A 419 5.28 -13.17 -3.86
CA ARG A 419 6.30 -12.50 -4.66
C ARG A 419 7.58 -13.32 -4.76
N VAL A 420 7.91 -14.10 -3.73
CA VAL A 420 9.15 -14.90 -3.66
C VAL A 420 9.26 -15.83 -4.87
N LYS A 421 8.18 -16.53 -5.23
CA LYS A 421 8.15 -17.42 -6.40
C LYS A 421 8.45 -16.65 -7.70
N LEU A 422 7.90 -15.45 -7.86
CA LEU A 422 8.08 -14.64 -9.06
C LEU A 422 9.51 -14.08 -9.14
N ILE A 423 10.07 -13.65 -8.00
CA ILE A 423 11.46 -13.18 -7.89
C ILE A 423 12.45 -14.32 -8.18
N HIS A 424 12.22 -15.53 -7.69
CA HIS A 424 13.08 -16.68 -8.03
C HIS A 424 13.13 -16.94 -9.53
N ARG A 425 12.00 -16.85 -10.25
CA ARG A 425 12.01 -16.97 -11.72
C ARG A 425 12.88 -15.90 -12.38
N MET A 426 12.89 -14.68 -11.84
CA MET A 426 13.76 -13.62 -12.34
C MET A 426 15.24 -13.87 -12.01
N ILE A 427 15.52 -14.39 -10.80
CA ILE A 427 16.87 -14.82 -10.41
C ILE A 427 17.37 -15.89 -11.38
N ASP A 428 16.54 -16.89 -11.70
CA ASP A 428 16.87 -17.94 -12.68
C ASP A 428 17.13 -17.37 -14.09
N GLN A 429 16.32 -16.39 -14.54
CA GLN A 429 16.54 -15.70 -15.82
C GLN A 429 17.85 -14.91 -15.87
N HIS A 430 18.40 -14.55 -14.72
CA HIS A 430 19.65 -13.81 -14.57
C HIS A 430 20.74 -14.60 -13.83
N ARG A 431 20.63 -15.93 -13.86
CA ARG A 431 21.49 -16.86 -13.10
C ARG A 431 22.97 -16.58 -13.29
N ASP A 432 23.43 -16.41 -14.52
CA ASP A 432 24.84 -16.12 -14.82
C ASP A 432 25.35 -14.88 -14.04
N LYS A 433 24.55 -13.82 -13.97
CA LYS A 433 24.90 -12.60 -13.24
C LYS A 433 24.88 -12.81 -11.73
N VAL A 434 23.91 -13.59 -11.24
CA VAL A 434 23.76 -13.90 -9.80
C VAL A 434 24.90 -14.78 -9.31
N GLU A 435 25.19 -15.88 -10.01
CA GLU A 435 26.26 -16.83 -9.67
C GLU A 435 27.65 -16.19 -9.80
N SER A 436 27.84 -15.27 -10.74
CA SER A 436 29.10 -14.52 -10.87
C SER A 436 29.36 -13.49 -9.77
N ASN A 437 28.36 -13.18 -8.92
CA ASN A 437 28.49 -12.18 -7.86
C ASN A 437 28.91 -12.85 -6.53
N PRO A 438 30.13 -12.61 -6.01
CA PRO A 438 30.63 -13.27 -4.81
C PRO A 438 29.78 -13.01 -3.55
N MET A 439 29.20 -11.82 -3.44
CA MET A 439 28.34 -11.46 -2.32
C MET A 439 27.01 -12.21 -2.37
N LEU A 440 26.48 -12.48 -3.57
CA LEU A 440 25.27 -13.28 -3.73
C LEU A 440 25.52 -14.75 -3.50
N ALA A 441 26.71 -15.28 -3.80
CA ALA A 441 27.09 -16.63 -3.41
C ALA A 441 27.03 -16.83 -1.89
N VAL A 442 27.49 -15.84 -1.11
CA VAL A 442 27.37 -15.83 0.36
C VAL A 442 25.90 -15.76 0.79
N ALA A 443 25.12 -14.85 0.21
CA ALA A 443 23.72 -14.66 0.57
C ALA A 443 22.87 -15.92 0.28
N LEU A 444 23.11 -16.60 -0.84
CA LEU A 444 22.44 -17.85 -1.20
C LEU A 444 22.86 -19.01 -0.29
N GLU A 445 24.12 -19.08 0.14
CA GLU A 445 24.55 -20.10 1.10
C GLU A 445 23.94 -19.85 2.50
N ILE A 446 23.85 -18.60 2.94
CA ILE A 446 23.11 -18.25 4.17
C ILE A 446 21.67 -18.73 4.08
N ASP A 447 21.02 -18.50 2.94
CA ASP A 447 19.65 -18.92 2.73
C ASP A 447 19.48 -20.43 2.70
N ARG A 448 20.40 -21.15 2.04
CA ARG A 448 20.41 -22.61 2.03
C ARG A 448 20.55 -23.16 3.45
N VAL A 449 21.56 -22.71 4.21
CA VAL A 449 21.80 -23.18 5.58
C VAL A 449 20.65 -22.81 6.52
N ALA A 450 20.08 -21.61 6.39
CA ALA A 450 18.94 -21.20 7.21
C ALA A 450 17.69 -22.05 6.92
N ASN A 451 17.44 -22.42 5.67
CA ASN A 451 16.31 -23.29 5.32
C ASN A 451 16.47 -24.74 5.80
N ASP A 452 17.71 -25.20 6.03
CA ASP A 452 18.01 -26.55 6.54
C ASP A 452 18.14 -26.62 8.07
N ASP A 453 18.29 -25.49 8.78
CA ASP A 453 18.53 -25.46 10.24
C ASP A 453 17.22 -25.37 11.05
N GLU A 454 17.07 -26.28 12.03
CA GLU A 454 15.90 -26.40 12.91
C GLU A 454 15.55 -25.09 13.64
N TYR A 455 16.55 -24.27 13.99
CA TYR A 455 16.31 -22.99 14.67
C TYR A 455 15.42 -22.05 13.84
N PHE A 456 15.66 -21.98 12.53
CA PHE A 456 14.93 -21.08 11.63
C PHE A 456 13.61 -21.69 11.18
N THR A 457 13.60 -22.97 10.82
CA THR A 457 12.41 -23.67 10.32
C THR A 457 11.32 -23.77 11.39
N SER A 458 11.66 -24.12 12.64
CA SER A 458 10.70 -24.17 13.76
C SER A 458 10.08 -22.80 14.10
N ARG A 459 10.77 -21.70 13.76
CA ARG A 459 10.32 -20.32 14.00
C ARG A 459 9.74 -19.65 12.75
N ASN A 460 9.66 -20.38 11.63
CA ASN A 460 9.27 -19.86 10.32
C ASN A 460 10.06 -18.59 9.89
N LEU A 461 11.35 -18.55 10.19
CA LEU A 461 12.25 -17.46 9.82
C LEU A 461 12.82 -17.72 8.43
N LYS A 462 12.16 -17.20 7.40
CA LYS A 462 12.56 -17.34 5.99
C LYS A 462 12.97 -16.00 5.39
N ALA A 463 13.87 -16.00 4.42
CA ALA A 463 14.17 -14.80 3.65
C ALA A 463 12.88 -14.25 3.01
N ASN A 464 12.67 -12.94 3.15
CA ASN A 464 11.50 -12.29 2.57
C ASN A 464 11.74 -11.90 1.10
N ALA A 465 10.64 -11.62 0.38
CA ALA A 465 10.71 -11.20 -1.02
C ALA A 465 11.60 -9.95 -1.21
N ASP A 466 11.55 -9.03 -0.23
CA ASP A 466 12.33 -7.80 -0.29
C ASP A 466 13.84 -8.09 -0.35
N LEU A 467 14.34 -9.05 0.45
CA LEU A 467 15.73 -9.50 0.44
C LEU A 467 16.11 -10.15 -0.89
N TYR A 468 15.30 -11.09 -1.40
CA TYR A 468 15.60 -11.74 -2.69
C TYR A 468 15.61 -10.76 -3.85
N GLY A 469 14.68 -9.79 -3.88
CA GLY A 469 14.68 -8.79 -4.94
C GLY A 469 15.89 -7.85 -4.87
N CYS A 470 16.49 -7.66 -3.68
CA CYS A 470 17.77 -6.95 -3.56
C CYS A 470 18.88 -7.64 -4.36
N PHE A 471 18.87 -8.98 -4.42
CA PHE A 471 19.87 -9.74 -5.17
C PHE A 471 19.87 -9.37 -6.65
N LEU A 472 18.69 -9.11 -7.23
CA LEU A 472 18.56 -8.68 -8.61
C LEU A 472 19.17 -7.30 -8.84
N TYR A 473 19.01 -6.33 -7.93
CA TYR A 473 19.69 -5.03 -8.05
C TYR A 473 21.21 -5.20 -8.09
N THR A 474 21.77 -5.97 -7.17
CA THR A 474 23.22 -6.20 -7.13
C THR A 474 23.72 -7.02 -8.32
N ALA A 475 22.93 -7.98 -8.83
CA ALA A 475 23.25 -8.72 -10.05
C ALA A 475 23.21 -7.82 -11.30
N MET A 476 22.40 -6.76 -11.29
CA MET A 476 22.38 -5.74 -12.34
C MET A 476 23.50 -4.70 -12.21
N GLY A 477 24.33 -4.79 -11.17
CA GLY A 477 25.49 -3.91 -10.96
C GLY A 477 25.19 -2.65 -10.16
N PHE A 478 24.04 -2.57 -9.48
CA PHE A 478 23.80 -1.52 -8.49
C PHE A 478 24.55 -1.84 -7.20
N GLU A 479 25.20 -0.83 -6.64
CA GLU A 479 25.80 -0.93 -5.31
C GLU A 479 24.73 -0.93 -4.22
N THR A 480 25.07 -1.47 -3.05
CA THR A 480 24.12 -1.74 -1.96
C THR A 480 23.49 -0.47 -1.38
N ASP A 481 24.23 0.63 -1.39
CA ASP A 481 23.83 1.92 -0.82
C ASP A 481 22.70 2.65 -1.57
N ILE A 482 22.37 2.26 -2.82
CA ILE A 482 21.26 2.84 -3.60
C ILE A 482 20.00 1.96 -3.58
N ILE A 483 20.07 0.71 -3.09
CA ILE A 483 18.98 -0.26 -3.22
C ILE A 483 17.72 0.21 -2.50
N VAL A 484 17.84 0.72 -1.27
CA VAL A 484 16.69 1.26 -0.52
C VAL A 484 16.05 2.45 -1.24
N ALA A 485 16.85 3.29 -1.90
CA ALA A 485 16.34 4.40 -2.71
C ALA A 485 15.55 3.90 -3.94
N MET A 486 16.07 2.89 -4.64
CA MET A 486 15.40 2.26 -5.78
C MET A 486 14.10 1.55 -5.36
N ALA A 487 14.12 0.85 -4.22
CA ALA A 487 12.92 0.26 -3.64
C ALA A 487 11.88 1.33 -3.30
N SER A 488 12.31 2.49 -2.78
CA SER A 488 11.44 3.63 -2.50
C SER A 488 10.80 4.20 -3.77
N LEU A 489 11.54 4.32 -4.88
CA LEU A 489 10.97 4.72 -6.18
C LEU A 489 9.90 3.76 -6.66
N SER A 490 10.16 2.47 -6.53
CA SER A 490 9.16 1.48 -6.90
C SER A 490 7.89 1.66 -6.04
N ARG A 491 8.00 2.07 -4.76
CA ARG A 491 6.82 2.27 -3.88
C ARG A 491 6.04 3.53 -4.11
N ALA A 492 6.58 4.49 -4.85
CA ALA A 492 5.94 5.77 -5.04
C ALA A 492 4.50 5.63 -5.58
N ALA A 493 4.26 4.70 -6.52
CA ALA A 493 2.96 4.52 -7.16
C ALA A 493 1.84 4.17 -6.17
N GLY A 494 2.07 3.17 -5.32
CA GLY A 494 1.10 2.73 -4.30
C GLY A 494 0.83 3.80 -3.25
N VAL A 495 1.89 4.41 -2.73
CA VAL A 495 1.77 5.47 -1.72
C VAL A 495 1.03 6.70 -2.26
N LEU A 496 1.31 7.09 -3.52
CA LEU A 496 0.60 8.20 -4.17
C LEU A 496 -0.84 7.85 -4.55
N ALA A 497 -1.14 6.58 -4.85
CA ALA A 497 -2.52 6.13 -5.01
C ALA A 497 -3.32 6.31 -3.71
N HIS A 498 -2.74 5.92 -2.56
CA HIS A 498 -3.36 6.13 -1.25
C HIS A 498 -3.54 7.62 -0.93
N TRP A 499 -2.58 8.46 -1.30
CA TRP A 499 -2.72 9.92 -1.17
C TRP A 499 -3.87 10.46 -2.01
N ARG A 500 -3.98 10.02 -3.28
CA ARG A 500 -5.05 10.40 -4.18
C ARG A 500 -6.42 10.02 -3.62
N GLU A 501 -6.56 8.79 -3.11
CA GLU A 501 -7.78 8.30 -2.46
C GLU A 501 -8.14 9.18 -1.24
N ALA A 502 -7.15 9.56 -0.43
CA ALA A 502 -7.36 10.45 0.72
C ALA A 502 -7.80 11.86 0.32
N MET A 503 -7.20 12.44 -0.73
CA MET A 503 -7.49 13.81 -1.18
C MET A 503 -8.82 13.94 -1.94
N LEU A 504 -9.27 12.89 -2.63
CA LEU A 504 -10.43 12.97 -3.52
C LEU A 504 -11.69 12.31 -2.97
N GLU A 505 -11.57 11.17 -2.30
CA GLU A 505 -12.74 10.36 -1.95
C GLU A 505 -13.15 10.52 -0.49
N ARG A 506 -12.18 10.62 0.40
CA ARG A 506 -12.45 10.51 1.85
C ARG A 506 -12.56 11.84 2.56
N GLY A 507 -11.86 12.85 2.06
CA GLY A 507 -11.51 14.04 2.81
C GLY A 507 -10.65 13.68 4.02
N PRO A 508 -9.41 14.15 4.14
CA PRO A 508 -8.57 13.71 5.23
C PRO A 508 -9.12 14.26 6.55
N ALA A 509 -9.53 13.35 7.43
CA ALA A 509 -9.58 13.64 8.84
C ALA A 509 -8.14 13.71 9.35
N LEU A 510 -7.83 14.73 10.16
CA LEU A 510 -6.52 14.87 10.78
C LEU A 510 -6.21 13.64 11.64
N TRP A 511 -5.08 12.98 11.40
CA TRP A 511 -4.65 11.84 12.20
C TRP A 511 -4.06 12.35 13.52
N ARG A 512 -4.82 12.20 14.61
CA ARG A 512 -4.44 12.69 15.94
C ARG A 512 -4.66 11.62 17.00
N PRO A 513 -3.75 10.62 17.10
CA PRO A 513 -3.90 9.52 18.05
C PRO A 513 -3.92 10.02 19.50
N LYS A 514 -4.54 9.23 20.38
CA LYS A 514 -4.61 9.49 21.82
C LYS A 514 -3.48 8.76 22.54
N GLN A 515 -3.15 9.23 23.75
CA GLN A 515 -2.29 8.51 24.69
C GLN A 515 -3.06 8.15 25.97
N ILE A 516 -2.56 7.15 26.70
CA ILE A 516 -2.90 6.93 28.11
C ILE A 516 -1.87 7.67 28.95
N PHE A 517 -2.32 8.64 29.75
CA PHE A 517 -1.43 9.36 30.65
C PHE A 517 -1.26 8.54 31.94
N THR A 518 -0.01 8.14 32.23
CA THR A 518 0.36 7.35 33.43
C THR A 518 1.21 8.17 34.40
N GLY A 519 1.33 9.48 34.19
CA GLY A 519 2.02 10.40 35.08
C GLY A 519 1.16 10.82 36.28
N LYS A 520 1.76 11.59 37.20
CA LYS A 520 1.03 12.18 38.33
C LYS A 520 0.15 13.31 37.82
N VAL A 521 -1.15 13.23 38.06
CA VAL A 521 -2.07 14.36 37.87
C VAL A 521 -1.93 15.26 39.09
N LEU A 522 -1.55 16.53 38.86
CA LEU A 522 -1.51 17.51 39.93
C LEU A 522 -2.94 17.85 40.35
N SER A 523 -3.22 17.82 41.65
CA SER A 523 -4.45 18.41 42.18
C SER A 523 -4.48 19.90 41.80
N PRO A 524 -5.64 20.47 41.44
CA PRO A 524 -5.79 21.88 41.06
C PRO A 524 -5.23 22.88 42.11
N THR A 525 -5.00 22.42 43.34
CA THR A 525 -4.67 23.23 44.51
C THR A 525 -3.18 23.30 44.90
N VAL A 526 -2.22 22.86 44.08
CA VAL A 526 -0.79 22.92 44.46
C VAL A 526 0.09 23.75 43.51
N LYS A 527 0.34 24.97 44.00
CA LYS A 527 1.50 25.87 43.86
C LYS A 527 2.01 26.19 42.45
N THR A 528 1.65 27.40 42.00
CA THR A 528 2.46 28.19 41.06
C THR A 528 3.94 28.06 41.42
N TYR A 529 4.74 27.66 40.45
CA TYR A 529 6.19 27.61 40.52
C TYR A 529 6.70 28.94 41.09
N LYS A 530 7.14 28.99 42.35
CA LYS A 530 7.93 30.12 42.84
C LYS A 530 9.30 29.96 42.23
N ASP A 531 9.57 30.75 41.19
CA ASP A 531 10.86 30.84 40.55
C ASP A 531 11.93 31.16 41.60
N SER A 532 12.80 30.19 41.88
CA SER A 532 13.91 30.32 42.84
C SER A 532 15.10 31.08 42.26
N ARG A 533 14.93 31.80 41.13
CA ARG A 533 15.95 32.69 40.53
C ARG A 533 15.71 34.18 40.75
N ALA A 534 14.85 34.58 41.67
CA ALA A 534 14.79 35.96 42.15
C ALA A 534 15.63 36.12 43.44
N GLY A 535 16.91 35.77 43.37
CA GLY A 535 17.94 36.34 44.23
C GLY A 535 18.48 37.59 43.54
N ASP A 536 18.49 38.70 44.27
CA ASP A 536 19.14 39.98 43.97
C ASP A 536 18.68 40.75 42.71
N LYS A 537 17.64 41.58 42.90
CA LYS A 537 17.64 42.92 42.31
C LYS A 537 17.32 43.97 43.38
N PRO A 538 18.11 45.04 43.50
CA PRO A 538 17.93 46.06 44.52
C PRO A 538 16.65 46.86 44.28
N ASN A 539 16.03 47.28 45.38
CA ASN A 539 14.91 48.22 45.44
C ASN A 539 15.12 49.40 44.48
N VAL A 540 14.28 49.48 43.44
CA VAL A 540 14.01 50.76 42.78
C VAL A 540 12.63 51.19 43.27
N SER A 541 12.62 52.14 44.19
CA SER A 541 11.44 52.90 44.57
C SER A 541 10.96 53.70 43.36
N LEU A 542 9.74 53.45 42.89
CA LEU A 542 8.98 54.46 42.17
C LEU A 542 7.72 54.76 42.96
N SER A 543 7.71 56.00 43.41
CA SER A 543 6.73 56.68 44.23
C SER A 543 5.35 56.76 43.59
N GLN A 544 4.37 56.85 44.49
CA GLN A 544 2.93 57.11 44.36
C GLN A 544 2.54 58.10 43.22
N VAL A 545 1.57 57.76 42.33
CA VAL A 545 0.09 58.13 42.32
C VAL A 545 -0.15 59.55 41.73
N PRO A 546 -1.33 60.01 41.20
CA PRO A 546 -2.67 59.42 40.93
C PRO A 546 -3.33 59.71 39.54
N GLN A 547 -4.50 59.07 39.35
CA GLN A 547 -5.69 59.39 38.51
C GLN A 547 -5.68 59.07 37.02
#